data_AF-A0A7X6YV16-F1
#
_entry.id   AF-A0A7X6YV16-F1
#
_cell.length_a   1.000
_cell.length_b   1.000
_cell.length_c   1.000
_cell.angle_alpha   90.00
_cell.angle_beta   90.00
_cell.angle_gamma   90.00
#
_symmetry.space_group_name_H-M   'P 1'
#
loop_
_entity.id
_entity.type
_entity.pdbx_description
1 polymer ?
#
loop_
_entity_poly.entity_id
_entity_poly.type
_entity_poly.pdbx_seq_one_letter_code
_entity_poly.pdbx_strand_id
1 'polypeptide(L)' 'WYEGARFFLDAMAVPYSMEPCTTADYPTPAHRPANSILENSRLKEAGINGMADWRDDVRLFAERYRDQLLAEARG' A
#
# COMPACT_ATOMS: atom_id res chain seq x y z
N TRP A 1 4.92 -0.39 5.03
CA TRP A 1 5.53 -0.29 3.69
C TRP A 1 5.72 -1.65 3.04
N TYR A 2 6.57 -2.52 3.60
CA TYR A 2 6.88 -3.85 3.02
C TYR A 2 5.63 -4.65 2.62
N GLU A 3 4.67 -4.86 3.54
CA GLU A 3 3.45 -5.62 3.23
C GLU A 3 2.60 -5.00 2.12
N GLY A 4 2.50 -3.67 2.08
CA GLY A 4 1.75 -2.96 1.03
C GLY A 4 2.40 -3.11 -0.34
N ALA A 5 3.74 -2.99 -0.41
CA ALA A 5 4.48 -3.19 -1.65
C ALA A 5 4.35 -4.64 -2.16
N ARG A 6 4.52 -5.61 -1.24
CA ARG A 6 4.34 -7.04 -1.56
C ARG A 6 2.94 -7.33 -2.11
N PHE A 7 1.92 -6.89 -1.39
CA PHE A 7 0.52 -7.11 -1.78
C PHE A 7 0.18 -6.45 -3.13
N PHE A 8 0.67 -5.25 -3.38
CA PHE A 8 0.49 -4.58 -4.67
C PHE A 8 1.13 -5.37 -5.81
N LEU A 9 2.38 -5.83 -5.66
CA LEU A 9 3.08 -6.60 -6.70
C LEU A 9 2.44 -7.98 -6.92
N ASP A 10 1.95 -8.63 -5.85
CA ASP A 10 1.15 -9.85 -5.94
C ASP A 10 -0.11 -9.61 -6.79
N ALA A 11 -0.88 -8.55 -6.51
CA ALA A 11 -2.09 -8.19 -7.26
C ALA A 11 -1.79 -7.83 -8.73
N MET A 12 -0.62 -7.27 -9.00
CA MET A 12 -0.14 -6.98 -10.36
C MET A 12 0.35 -8.23 -11.12
N ALA A 13 0.51 -9.36 -10.44
CA ALA A 13 1.16 -10.57 -10.95
C ALA A 13 2.55 -10.29 -11.54
N VAL A 14 3.33 -9.45 -10.85
CA VAL A 14 4.71 -9.11 -11.22
C VAL A 14 5.66 -9.92 -10.35
N PRO A 15 6.59 -10.71 -10.93
CA PRO A 15 7.63 -11.35 -10.14
C PRO A 15 8.53 -10.32 -9.46
N TYR A 16 8.85 -10.53 -8.19
CA TYR A 16 9.75 -9.66 -7.44
C TYR A 16 10.65 -10.47 -6.50
N SER A 17 11.77 -9.86 -6.11
CA SER A 17 12.62 -10.30 -5.02
C SER A 17 12.76 -9.14 -4.03
N MET A 18 12.23 -9.31 -2.82
CA MET A 18 12.17 -8.25 -1.82
C MET A 18 12.34 -8.84 -0.43
N GLU A 19 13.09 -8.15 0.42
CA GLU A 19 13.29 -8.49 1.83
C GLU A 19 12.91 -7.29 2.71
N PRO A 20 12.31 -7.51 3.90
CA PRO A 20 12.04 -6.43 4.82
C PRO A 20 13.34 -5.86 5.40
N CYS A 21 13.38 -4.54 5.63
CA CYS A 21 14.47 -3.85 6.33
C CYS A 21 13.92 -2.99 7.47
N THR A 22 14.79 -2.60 8.39
CA THR A 22 14.44 -1.68 9.49
C THR A 22 14.57 -0.23 9.06
N THR A 23 13.94 0.68 9.80
CA THR A 23 14.13 2.12 9.58
C THR A 23 15.60 2.55 9.73
N ALA A 24 16.39 1.85 10.55
CA ALA A 24 17.81 2.16 10.74
C ALA A 24 18.66 1.78 9.51
N ASP A 25 18.24 0.75 8.77
CA ASP A 25 18.91 0.32 7.53
C ASP A 25 18.68 1.31 6.37
N TYR A 26 17.65 2.16 6.48
CA TYR A 26 17.29 3.15 5.46
C TYR A 26 17.01 4.54 6.07
N PRO A 27 18.07 5.27 6.49
CA PRO A 27 17.91 6.57 7.13
C PRO A 27 17.46 7.63 6.13
N THR A 28 16.46 8.42 6.53
CA THR A 28 16.00 9.59 5.76
C THR A 28 16.01 10.84 6.62
N PRO A 29 16.16 12.05 6.04
CA PRO A 29 16.20 13.30 6.82
C PRO A 29 14.95 13.54 7.67
N ALA A 30 13.77 13.14 7.18
CA ALA A 30 12.52 13.26 7.92
C ALA A 30 12.32 12.06 8.86
N HIS A 31 12.01 12.34 10.12
CA HIS A 31 11.62 11.32 11.09
C HIS A 31 10.24 10.75 10.75
N ARG A 32 10.13 9.42 10.68
CA ARG A 32 8.86 8.72 10.44
C ARG A 32 8.42 7.98 11.70
N PRO A 33 7.16 8.12 12.13
CA PRO A 33 6.64 7.34 13.24
C PRO A 33 6.58 5.85 12.88
N ALA A 34 6.82 4.98 13.88
CA ALA A 34 6.77 3.53 13.70
C ALA A 34 5.35 3.03 13.38
N ASN A 35 4.31 3.74 13.84
CA ASN A 35 2.92 3.43 13.58
C ASN A 35 2.19 4.70 13.11
N SER A 36 1.50 4.60 11.98
CA SER A 36 0.66 5.66 11.40
C SER A 36 -0.76 5.17 11.10
N ILE A 37 -1.22 4.12 11.79
CA ILE A 37 -2.59 3.63 11.67
C ILE A 37 -3.52 4.64 12.35
N LEU A 38 -4.49 5.13 11.59
CA LEU A 38 -5.52 6.04 12.06
C LEU A 38 -6.84 5.29 12.19
N GLU A 39 -7.51 5.48 13.32
CA GLU A 39 -8.83 4.93 13.58
C GLU A 39 -9.91 5.96 13.22
N ASN A 40 -10.85 5.55 12.38
CA ASN A 40 -11.95 6.38 11.91
C ASN A 40 -13.15 6.41 12.88
N SER A 41 -12.91 6.48 14.20
CA SER A 41 -13.95 6.30 15.21
C SER A 41 -15.14 7.23 15.03
N ARG A 42 -14.88 8.52 14.77
CA ARG A 42 -15.92 9.55 14.54
C ARG A 42 -16.78 9.24 13.31
N LEU A 43 -16.18 8.74 12.24
CA LEU A 43 -16.92 8.37 11.03
C LEU A 43 -17.76 7.11 11.23
N LYS A 44 -17.23 6.15 12.01
CA LYS A 44 -17.94 4.92 12.37
C LYS A 44 -19.12 5.23 13.29
N GLU A 45 -18.92 6.06 14.32
CA GLU A 45 -19.97 6.54 15.23
C GLU A 45 -21.09 7.27 14.48
N ALA A 46 -20.74 8.07 13.47
CA ALA A 46 -21.71 8.77 12.62
C ALA A 46 -22.34 7.89 11.53
N GLY A 47 -21.97 6.61 11.41
CA GLY A 47 -22.52 5.69 10.41
C GLY A 47 -22.12 6.00 8.96
N ILE A 48 -21.08 6.80 8.75
CA ILE A 48 -20.63 7.28 7.43
C ILE A 48 -19.21 6.83 7.06
N ASN A 49 -18.63 5.88 7.81
CA ASN A 49 -17.33 5.32 7.46
C ASN A 49 -17.44 4.48 6.18
N GLY A 50 -17.00 5.03 5.05
CA GLY A 50 -16.96 4.35 3.75
C GLY A 50 -15.65 3.65 3.43
N MET A 51 -14.68 3.65 4.36
CA MET A 51 -13.38 3.01 4.13
C MET A 51 -13.51 1.48 4.23
N ALA A 52 -13.13 0.79 3.17
CA ALA A 52 -13.01 -0.68 3.12
C ALA A 52 -11.69 -1.15 3.74
N ASP A 53 -11.45 -2.47 3.74
CA ASP A 53 -10.10 -2.98 4.03
C ASP A 53 -9.13 -2.46 2.96
N TRP A 54 -7.97 -1.97 3.38
CA TRP A 54 -6.99 -1.38 2.48
C TRP A 54 -6.54 -2.35 1.37
N ARG A 55 -6.58 -3.67 1.62
CA ARG A 55 -6.24 -4.69 0.62
C ARG A 55 -7.24 -4.70 -0.52
N ASP A 56 -8.51 -4.43 -0.24
CA ASP A 56 -9.53 -4.38 -1.29
C ASP A 56 -9.35 -3.18 -2.20
N ASP A 57 -9.08 -2.01 -1.61
CA ASP A 57 -8.79 -0.78 -2.37
C ASP A 57 -7.50 -0.90 -3.20
N VAL A 58 -6.43 -1.46 -2.63
CA VAL A 58 -5.16 -1.68 -3.35
C VAL A 58 -5.34 -2.69 -4.49
N ARG A 59 -6.08 -3.78 -4.25
CA ARG A 59 -6.35 -4.79 -5.29
C ARG A 59 -7.16 -4.17 -6.43
N LEU A 60 -8.25 -3.47 -6.11
CA LEU A 60 -9.10 -2.81 -7.10
C LEU A 60 -8.30 -1.82 -7.96
N PHE A 61 -7.43 -1.03 -7.32
CA PHE A 61 -6.54 -0.12 -8.03
C PHE A 61 -5.55 -0.87 -8.94
N ALA A 62 -4.86 -1.87 -8.40
CA ALA A 62 -3.88 -2.66 -9.14
C ALA A 62 -4.52 -3.34 -10.36
N GLU A 63 -5.65 -4.00 -10.19
CA GLU A 63 -6.40 -4.66 -11.28
C GLU A 63 -6.86 -3.66 -12.34
N ARG A 64 -7.41 -2.51 -11.92
CA ARG A 64 -7.93 -1.49 -12.83
C ARG A 64 -6.86 -0.87 -13.72
N TYR A 65 -5.68 -0.61 -13.18
CA TYR A 65 -4.61 0.11 -13.88
C TYR A 65 -3.46 -0.79 -14.32
N ARG A 66 -3.61 -2.11 -14.17
CA ARG A 66 -2.54 -3.08 -14.38
C ARG A 66 -1.82 -2.89 -15.71
N ASP A 67 -2.54 -2.95 -16.80
CA ASP A 67 -1.93 -2.96 -18.14
C ASP A 67 -1.31 -1.61 -18.50
N GLN A 68 -1.91 -0.51 -18.05
CA GLN A 68 -1.36 0.83 -18.19
C GLN A 68 -0.03 0.95 -17.46
N LEU A 69 0.01 0.58 -16.17
CA LEU A 69 1.22 0.66 -15.35
C LEU A 69 2.33 -0.25 -15.89
N LEU A 70 1.98 -1.44 -16.40
CA LEU A 70 2.94 -2.33 -17.04
C LEU A 70 3.47 -1.77 -18.37
N ALA A 71 2.65 -1.04 -19.13
CA ALA A 71 3.11 -0.35 -20.34
C ALA A 71 4.07 0.79 -19.99
N GLU A 72 3.72 1.63 -19.02
CA GLU A 72 4.57 2.72 -18.54
C GLU A 72 5.92 2.22 -17.99
N ALA A 73 5.91 1.10 -17.25
CA ALA A 73 7.13 0.51 -16.70
C ALA A 73 8.08 -0.10 -17.75
N ARG A 74 7.57 -0.43 -18.95
CA ARG A 74 8.39 -1.00 -20.03
C ARG A 74 9.16 0.05 -20.83
N GLY A 75 8.69 1.30 -20.87
CA GLY A 75 9.23 2.36 -21.72
C GLY A 75 8.84 2.21 -23.18
#